data_AF-A0ABD5LR66-F1
#
_entry.id   AF-A0ABD5LR66-F1
#
_cell.length_a   1.000
_cell.length_b   1.000
_cell.length_c   1.000
_cell.angle_alpha   90.00
_cell.angle_beta   90.00
_cell.angle_gamma   90.00
#
_symmetry.space_group_name_H-M   'P 1'
#
loop_
_entity.id
_entity.type
_entity.pdbx_description
1 polymer ?
#
loop_
_entity_poly.entity_id
_entity_poly.type
_entity_poly.pdbx_seq_one_letter_code
_entity_poly.pdbx_strand_id
1 'polypeptide(L)' 'MAVLQTTDNKYPPFGAEVTNQKGESIGMVMEEGLVYIAGVNLNESLNVIWNGKTQCSITIPAEITDPLKHQSLVCQDR' A
#
# COMPACT_ATOMS: atom_id res chain seq x y z
N MET A 1 -8.89 -4.19 4.86
CA MET A 1 -7.46 -4.46 5.13
C MET A 1 -6.83 -5.00 3.86
N ALA A 2 -5.59 -4.65 3.56
CA ALA A 2 -4.90 -5.11 2.37
C ALA A 2 -3.56 -5.77 2.74
N VAL A 3 -3.01 -6.56 1.82
CA VAL A 3 -1.66 -7.11 1.90
C VAL A 3 -0.86 -6.52 0.75
N LEU A 4 0.25 -5.86 1.07
CA LEU A 4 1.16 -5.32 0.06
C LEU A 4 2.20 -6.35 -0.31
N GLN A 5 2.40 -6.58 -1.60
CA GLN A 5 3.47 -7.44 -2.10
C GLN A 5 4.33 -6.67 -3.09
N THR A 6 5.64 -6.79 -3.02
CA THR A 6 6.55 -6.28 -4.05
C THR A 6 6.46 -7.15 -5.32
N THR A 7 6.97 -6.63 -6.43
CA THR A 7 7.14 -7.34 -7.71
C THR A 7 7.86 -8.70 -7.56
N ASP A 8 8.76 -8.80 -6.58
CA ASP A 8 9.52 -10.00 -6.23
C ASP A 8 8.75 -11.01 -5.35
N ASN A 9 7.43 -10.86 -5.16
CA ASN A 9 6.62 -11.65 -4.21
C ASN A 9 7.11 -11.57 -2.75
N LYS A 10 7.74 -10.46 -2.35
CA LYS A 10 8.11 -10.17 -0.96
C LYS A 10 7.16 -9.16 -0.35
N TYR A 11 7.31 -8.88 0.94
CA TYR A 11 6.54 -7.86 1.64
C TYR A 11 7.39 -6.60 1.85
N PRO A 12 6.80 -5.40 1.73
CA PRO A 12 7.42 -4.19 2.27
C PRO A 12 7.71 -4.37 3.77
N PRO A 13 8.75 -3.72 4.31
CA PRO A 13 9.12 -3.91 5.70
C PRO A 13 8.06 -3.36 6.66
N PHE A 14 8.01 -3.93 7.87
CA PHE A 14 7.25 -3.36 8.99
C PHE A 14 7.64 -1.89 9.20
N GLY A 15 6.64 -1.02 9.39
CA GLY A 15 6.84 0.41 9.56
C GLY A 15 7.04 1.18 8.25
N ALA A 16 6.96 0.54 7.09
CA ALA A 16 6.86 1.27 5.82
C ALA A 16 5.59 2.13 5.82
N GLU A 17 5.75 3.39 5.44
CA GLU A 17 4.68 4.38 5.45
C GLU A 17 3.98 4.41 4.09
N VAL A 18 2.64 4.48 4.12
CA VAL A 18 1.83 4.67 2.92
C VAL A 18 1.32 6.11 2.89
N THR A 19 1.69 6.83 1.84
CA THR A 19 1.29 8.22 1.65
C THR A 19 0.48 8.41 0.38
N ASN A 20 -0.45 9.37 0.39
CA ASN A 20 -1.14 9.80 -0.83
C ASN A 20 -0.27 10.74 -1.68
N GLN A 21 -0.81 11.22 -2.81
CA GLN A 21 -0.09 12.15 -3.68
C GLN A 21 0.20 13.52 -3.04
N LYS A 22 -0.50 13.88 -1.96
CA LYS A 22 -0.27 15.10 -1.19
C LYS A 22 0.82 14.92 -0.12
N GLY A 23 1.35 13.70 0.04
CA GLY A 23 2.32 13.36 1.07
C GLY A 23 1.70 13.13 2.45
N GLU A 24 0.38 13.01 2.55
CA GLU A 24 -0.30 12.73 3.80
C GLU A 24 -0.19 11.23 4.11
N SER A 25 0.23 10.91 5.34
CA SER A 25 0.27 9.54 5.84
C SER A 25 -1.14 9.02 6.05
N ILE A 26 -1.46 7.91 5.39
CA ILE A 26 -2.80 7.31 5.36
C ILE A 26 -2.80 5.84 5.77
N GLY A 27 -1.62 5.28 6.03
CA GLY A 27 -1.45 3.90 6.45
C GLY A 27 0.00 3.55 6.77
N MET A 28 0.17 2.41 7.43
CA MET A 28 1.48 1.86 7.77
C MET A 28 1.46 0.35 7.60
N VAL A 29 2.56 -0.19 7.06
CA VAL A 29 2.76 -1.62 6.88
C VAL A 29 3.09 -2.27 8.22
N MET A 30 2.40 -3.35 8.51
CA MET A 30 2.54 -4.22 9.68
C MET A 30 3.22 -5.53 9.27
N GLU A 31 3.12 -6.55 10.11
CA GLU A 31 3.68 -7.88 9.82
C GLU A 31 3.10 -8.48 8.54
N GLU A 32 3.94 -9.24 7.82
CA GLU A 32 3.56 -9.93 6.57
C GLU A 32 2.96 -9.02 5.49
N GLY A 33 3.36 -7.74 5.46
CA GLY A 33 2.88 -6.79 4.46
C GLY A 33 1.44 -6.32 4.69
N LEU A 34 0.82 -6.67 5.82
CA LEU A 34 -0.52 -6.20 6.18
C LEU A 34 -0.54 -4.68 6.30
N VAL A 35 -1.56 -4.05 5.74
CA VAL A 35 -1.71 -2.60 5.81
C VAL A 35 -3.17 -2.23 6.07
N TYR A 36 -3.35 -1.26 6.96
CA TYR A 36 -4.60 -0.54 7.10
C TYR A 36 -4.45 0.81 6.42
N ILE A 37 -5.32 1.07 5.45
CA ILE A 37 -5.35 2.31 4.67
C ILE A 37 -6.73 2.92 4.85
N ALA A 38 -6.79 4.19 5.26
CA ALA A 38 -8.05 4.92 5.44
C ALA A 38 -8.04 6.23 4.65
N GLY A 39 -9.23 6.69 4.25
CA GLY A 39 -9.37 7.98 3.57
C GLY A 39 -8.86 8.01 2.13
N VAL A 40 -8.92 6.89 1.41
CA VAL A 40 -8.50 6.78 0.00
C VAL A 40 -9.66 6.72 -0.97
N ASN A 41 -9.39 7.14 -2.20
CA ASN A 41 -10.31 7.03 -3.33
C ASN A 41 -9.98 5.80 -4.19
N LEU A 42 -10.99 5.34 -4.92
CA LEU A 42 -10.80 4.31 -5.95
C LEU A 42 -9.93 4.87 -7.08
N ASN A 43 -9.11 4.01 -7.69
CA ASN A 43 -8.10 4.39 -8.70
C ASN A 43 -7.03 5.38 -8.22
N GLU A 44 -6.93 5.61 -6.90
CA GLU A 44 -5.90 6.47 -6.34
C GLU A 44 -4.54 5.74 -6.30
N SER A 45 -3.47 6.45 -6.66
CA SER A 45 -2.10 5.95 -6.53
C SER A 45 -1.48 6.45 -5.24
N LEU A 46 -0.92 5.53 -4.47
CA LEU A 46 -0.27 5.78 -3.20
C LEU A 46 1.23 5.45 -3.32
N ASN A 47 2.03 6.09 -2.48
CA ASN A 47 3.46 5.85 -2.39
C ASN A 47 3.75 5.03 -1.14
N VAL A 48 4.66 4.07 -1.25
CA VAL A 48 5.17 3.29 -0.12
C VAL A 48 6.61 3.70 0.13
N ILE A 49 6.86 4.18 1.35
CA ILE A 49 8.08 4.85 1.75
C ILE A 49 8.74 4.06 2.87
N TRP A 50 10.01 3.70 2.70
CA TRP A 50 10.86 3.20 3.78
C TRP A 50 12.32 3.57 3.50
N ASN A 51 13.17 3.52 4.54
CA ASN A 51 14.54 4.01 4.48
C ASN A 51 14.64 5.49 3.99
N GLY A 52 13.62 6.30 4.30
CA GLY A 52 13.57 7.72 3.95
C GLY A 52 13.37 8.03 2.46
N LYS A 53 12.96 7.05 1.64
CA LYS A 53 12.70 7.23 0.20
C LYS A 53 11.44 6.51 -0.22
N THR A 54 10.77 7.03 -1.25
CA THR A 54 9.74 6.28 -1.96
C THR A 54 10.38 5.14 -2.72
N GLN A 55 9.91 3.93 -2.48
CA GLN A 55 10.51 2.71 -3.01
C GLN A 55 9.62 2.12 -4.10
N CYS A 56 8.31 2.16 -3.87
CA CYS A 56 7.33 1.68 -4.83
C CYS A 56 6.01 2.44 -4.68
N SER A 57 5.12 2.24 -5.65
CA SER A 57 3.76 2.78 -5.65
C SER A 57 2.73 1.67 -5.77
N ILE A 58 1.57 1.87 -5.15
CA ILE A 58 0.41 0.98 -5.23
C ILE A 58 -0.78 1.74 -5.80
N THR A 59 -1.68 1.05 -6.49
CA THR A 59 -2.92 1.64 -7.00
C THR A 59 -4.11 0.96 -6.35
N ILE A 60 -5.00 1.77 -5.79
CA ILE A 60 -6.27 1.29 -5.25
C ILE A 60 -7.16 0.86 -6.43
N PRO A 61 -7.71 -0.38 -6.44
CA PRO A 61 -8.51 -0.86 -7.55
C PRO A 61 -9.77 0.00 -7.75
N ALA A 62 -10.33 -0.05 -8.97
CA ALA A 62 -11.55 0.67 -9.34
C ALA A 62 -12.80 0.17 -8.59
N GLU A 63 -12.74 -1.02 -8.02
CA GLU A 63 -13.83 -1.66 -7.28
C GLU A 63 -13.27 -2.52 -6.16
N ILE A 64 -13.93 -2.53 -5.00
CA ILE A 64 -13.63 -3.43 -3.88
C ILE A 64 -14.79 -4.41 -3.79
N THR A 65 -14.66 -5.55 -4.47
CA THR A 65 -15.71 -6.57 -4.59
C THR A 65 -16.02 -7.28 -3.27
N ASP A 66 -15.05 -7.38 -2.35
CA ASP A 66 -15.24 -7.99 -1.04
C ASP A 66 -14.44 -7.23 0.03
N PRO A 67 -15.09 -6.40 0.87
CA PRO A 67 -14.42 -5.62 1.90
C PRO A 67 -13.86 -6.47 3.06
N LEU A 68 -14.30 -7.72 3.19
CA LEU A 68 -13.84 -8.66 4.23
C LEU A 68 -12.65 -9.50 3.76
N LYS A 69 -12.43 -9.60 2.44
CA LYS A 69 -11.27 -10.30 1.89
C LYS A 69 -10.04 -9.39 1.92
N HIS A 70 -8.91 -9.97 2.31
CA HIS A 70 -7.64 -9.25 2.20
C HIS A 70 -7.32 -9.00 0.73
N GLN A 71 -7.38 -7.73 0.31
CA GLN A 71 -7.02 -7.33 -1.04
C GLN A 71 -5.50 -7.37 -1.17
N SER A 72 -4.97 -8.18 -2.09
CA SER A 72 -3.55 -8.10 -2.45
C SER A 72 -3.33 -6.90 -3.37
N LEU A 73 -2.39 -6.02 -3.01
CA LEU A 73 -1.98 -4.87 -3.81
C LEU A 73 -0.49 -5.03 -4.13
N VAL A 74 -0.16 -4.95 -5.43
CA VAL A 74 1.22 -5.06 -5.88
C VAL A 74 1.89 -3.69 -5.80
N CYS A 75 2.98 -3.61 -5.05
CA CYS A 75 3.89 -2.48 -5.01
C CYS A 75 4.81 -2.56 -6.22
N GLN A 76 4.59 -1.66 -7.17
CA GLN A 76 5.38 -1.54 -8.38
C GLN A 76 6.57 -0.63 -8.11
N ASP A 77 7.78 -1.14 -8.35
CA ASP A 77 9.00 -0.36 -8.20
C ASP A 77 8.98 0.84 -9.15
N ARG A 78 9.49 1.97 -8.65
CA ARG A 78 9.53 3.24 -9.38
C ARG A 78 10.84 3.46 -10.12
#